data_AF-A0ABD1ZHY8-F1
#
_entry.id   AF-A0ABD1ZHY8-F1
#
_cell.length_a   1.000
_cell.length_b   1.000
_cell.length_c   1.000
_cell.angle_alpha   90.00
_cell.angle_beta   90.00
_cell.angle_gamma   90.00
#
_symmetry.space_group_name_H-M   'P 1'
#
loop_
_entity.id
_entity.type
_entity.pdbx_description
1 polymer ?
#
loop_
_entity_poly.entity_id
_entity_poly.type
_entity_poly.pdbx_seq_one_letter_code
_entity_poly.pdbx_strand_id
1 'polypeptide(L)'
;MVVGMGAGLQARACCPCCCSSVASASPPSPCLGAAAATSTRGLSFRFNSSFGARTSLIRSLRTEAGSGLDSCRLGSSPRSHRWWTGGAAAVPSVLKKQCDSRRDLQLCSVLPNSSLAERSSELGDGQEESVVEDADFSSLTDWELDFCSRPILDVRGKKIWELVVCDSKRQLRFCRYYPNNVINSGTLRDALVYIIQTLGVPKPQKIRFFRSQMQTIISKACAELDIQPVPSQRCFQLVRWLEERYETVYQQHPGFQEGAVPLLLLEDPLPADLPVTLRGEQWAFVQLPFSGVLEEIASVERGDTFGSSLDLETMGIDLPPDAMIPGIAVASSRATPLAAWTNALELASIDVDTSRSCLVLSTGVSDRWRYAFWRRSPQVDQEALAWQAARDEVAGLHFIAVQNSLDSELCSGFWLLMNVPKSPV
;
A
#
# COMPACT_ATOMS: atom_id res chain seq x y z
N MET A 1 63.84 7.48 -44.52
CA MET A 1 64.88 7.41 -43.46
C MET A 1 64.29 6.61 -42.32
N VAL A 2 64.99 5.54 -41.87
CA VAL A 2 64.95 4.83 -40.56
C VAL A 2 63.59 4.72 -39.83
N VAL A 3 62.91 3.58 -39.59
CA VAL A 3 63.24 2.13 -39.32
C VAL A 3 63.47 1.77 -37.83
N GLY A 4 62.77 0.72 -37.36
CA GLY A 4 62.94 0.02 -36.07
C GLY A 4 61.60 -0.55 -35.57
N MET A 5 61.19 -1.81 -35.80
CA MET A 5 61.72 -3.13 -35.36
C MET A 5 61.54 -3.41 -33.85
N GLY A 6 61.14 -4.61 -33.38
CA GLY A 6 60.81 -5.90 -34.04
C GLY A 6 59.54 -6.55 -33.44
N ALA A 7 58.87 -7.53 -34.07
CA ALA A 7 59.25 -8.96 -34.24
C ALA A 7 59.12 -9.80 -32.93
N GLY A 8 58.46 -10.97 -32.90
CA GLY A 8 57.62 -11.67 -33.89
C GLY A 8 57.52 -13.19 -33.65
N LEU A 9 56.58 -13.88 -34.35
CA LEU A 9 56.46 -15.37 -34.48
C LEU A 9 56.17 -16.16 -33.17
N GLN A 10 55.71 -17.43 -33.10
CA GLN A 10 54.95 -18.41 -33.92
C GLN A 10 54.57 -19.60 -32.95
N ALA A 11 53.71 -20.59 -33.20
CA ALA A 11 52.62 -20.91 -34.16
C ALA A 11 51.89 -22.20 -33.65
N ARG A 12 50.96 -22.76 -34.46
CA ARG A 12 50.19 -24.03 -34.26
C ARG A 12 49.06 -23.91 -33.21
N ALA A 13 47.76 -24.00 -33.51
CA ALA A 13 46.99 -24.56 -34.63
C ALA A 13 46.95 -26.10 -34.71
N CYS A 14 45.75 -26.67 -34.50
CA CYS A 14 45.04 -27.57 -35.43
C CYS A 14 43.59 -27.84 -34.95
N CYS A 15 42.60 -27.62 -35.83
CA CYS A 15 41.32 -28.35 -35.77
C CYS A 15 41.46 -29.65 -36.57
N PRO A 16 40.50 -30.61 -36.47
CA PRO A 16 39.48 -30.63 -37.52
C PRO A 16 38.07 -31.11 -37.08
N CYS A 17 37.05 -30.68 -37.84
CA CYS A 17 35.96 -31.46 -38.50
C CYS A 17 35.24 -32.63 -37.76
N CYS A 18 33.93 -32.92 -37.99
CA CYS A 18 32.92 -32.35 -38.90
C CYS A 18 31.47 -32.79 -38.57
N CYS A 19 30.51 -31.99 -39.03
CA CYS A 19 29.17 -32.32 -39.60
C CYS A 19 28.09 -33.20 -38.91
N SER A 20 26.83 -32.74 -39.12
CA SER A 20 25.61 -33.52 -39.46
C SER A 20 24.53 -33.87 -38.41
N SER A 21 23.44 -33.08 -38.48
CA SER A 21 22.02 -33.47 -38.61
C SER A 21 21.31 -34.44 -37.65
N VAL A 22 20.32 -33.89 -36.94
CA VAL A 22 18.90 -34.33 -36.83
C VAL A 22 18.58 -35.83 -36.74
N ALA A 23 18.05 -36.26 -35.59
CA ALA A 23 17.09 -37.35 -35.46
C ALA A 23 16.18 -37.13 -34.23
N SER A 24 14.95 -37.66 -34.25
CA SER A 24 13.94 -37.52 -33.18
C SER A 24 13.76 -38.81 -32.38
N ALA A 25 13.57 -38.71 -31.06
CA ALA A 25 13.07 -39.81 -30.22
C ALA A 25 12.49 -39.32 -28.87
N SER A 26 11.53 -40.07 -28.34
CA SER A 26 10.94 -39.97 -26.98
C SER A 26 10.37 -41.36 -26.59
N PRO A 27 9.93 -41.63 -25.35
CA PRO A 27 10.15 -40.91 -24.08
C PRO A 27 11.29 -41.62 -23.31
N PRO A 28 11.18 -42.41 -22.20
CA PRO A 28 10.07 -42.75 -21.28
C PRO A 28 10.16 -42.08 -19.89
N SER A 29 9.11 -42.18 -19.08
CA SER A 29 9.09 -41.83 -17.64
C SER A 29 9.50 -43.03 -16.76
N PRO A 30 10.13 -42.79 -15.58
CA PRO A 30 10.19 -43.78 -14.50
C PRO A 30 9.29 -43.38 -13.31
N CYS A 31 8.73 -44.37 -12.61
CA CYS A 31 7.94 -44.18 -11.39
C CYS A 31 8.79 -44.25 -10.11
N LEU A 32 8.26 -43.65 -9.04
CA LEU A 32 8.43 -43.97 -7.61
C LEU A 32 9.61 -44.90 -7.22
N GLY A 33 10.62 -44.32 -6.57
CA GLY A 33 11.62 -45.06 -5.77
C GLY A 33 11.77 -44.39 -4.40
N ALA A 34 11.41 -45.09 -3.32
CA ALA A 34 11.50 -44.55 -1.96
C ALA A 34 12.94 -44.65 -1.42
N ALA A 35 13.44 -43.56 -0.85
CA ALA A 35 14.69 -43.52 -0.09
C ALA A 35 14.42 -42.99 1.32
N ALA A 36 14.79 -43.76 2.35
CA ALA A 36 14.55 -43.38 3.74
C ALA A 36 15.60 -42.35 4.21
N ALA A 37 15.14 -41.20 4.71
CA ALA A 37 15.97 -40.25 5.45
C ALA A 37 15.83 -40.47 6.96
N THR A 38 16.96 -40.53 7.67
CA THR A 38 17.00 -41.03 9.05
C THR A 38 16.45 -40.03 10.07
N SER A 39 15.49 -40.48 10.89
CA SER A 39 14.92 -39.71 12.00
C SER A 39 16.00 -39.21 12.98
N THR A 40 16.21 -37.90 13.03
CA THR A 40 16.96 -37.24 14.10
C THR A 40 16.00 -36.74 15.18
N ARG A 41 16.28 -37.03 16.45
CA ARG A 41 15.33 -36.84 17.57
C ARG A 41 15.12 -35.36 17.92
N GLY A 42 13.99 -34.79 17.49
CA GLY A 42 13.40 -33.60 18.11
C GLY A 42 12.61 -33.95 19.38
N LEU A 43 12.64 -33.09 20.40
CA LEU A 43 11.95 -33.32 21.66
C LEU A 43 10.44 -33.02 21.54
N SER A 44 9.60 -34.03 21.75
CA SER A 44 8.16 -33.85 21.94
C SER A 44 7.89 -33.33 23.35
N PHE A 45 7.26 -32.15 23.45
CA PHE A 45 6.53 -31.73 24.64
C PHE A 45 5.04 -31.77 24.34
N ARG A 46 4.26 -32.31 25.29
CA ARG A 46 2.80 -32.36 25.19
C ARG A 46 2.22 -30.98 25.44
N PHE A 47 1.33 -30.52 24.57
CA PHE A 47 0.41 -29.46 24.92
C PHE A 47 -0.47 -29.88 26.10
N ASN A 48 -0.71 -28.95 27.02
CA ASN A 48 -1.81 -29.01 27.97
C ASN A 48 -2.47 -27.63 27.97
N SER A 49 -3.80 -27.58 28.03
CA SER A 49 -4.58 -26.39 27.69
C SER A 49 -4.70 -25.38 28.82
N SER A 50 -4.12 -24.19 28.65
CA SER A 50 -4.55 -22.94 29.32
C SER A 50 -3.92 -21.71 28.66
N PHE A 51 -4.62 -20.57 28.72
CA PHE A 51 -4.23 -19.28 28.14
C PHE A 51 -2.88 -18.76 28.68
N GLY A 52 -2.19 -17.94 27.87
CA GLY A 52 -0.98 -17.23 28.24
C GLY A 52 -0.09 -16.91 27.05
N ALA A 53 -0.43 -15.88 26.27
CA ALA A 53 0.38 -15.42 25.15
C ALA A 53 1.78 -14.99 25.63
N ARG A 54 2.83 -15.57 25.06
CA ARG A 54 4.22 -15.18 25.34
C ARG A 54 4.77 -14.34 24.21
N THR A 55 4.92 -13.03 24.44
CA THR A 55 5.82 -12.19 23.66
C THR A 55 7.25 -12.73 23.78
N SER A 56 7.83 -13.16 22.67
CA SER A 56 9.15 -13.79 22.60
C SER A 56 10.29 -12.75 22.57
N LEU A 57 10.36 -11.90 23.61
CA LEU A 57 11.37 -10.85 23.74
C LEU A 57 12.79 -11.42 23.82
N ILE A 58 13.54 -11.32 22.73
CA ILE A 58 14.99 -11.64 22.71
C ILE A 58 15.74 -10.56 23.47
N ARG A 59 16.15 -10.91 24.69
CA ARG A 59 16.70 -9.99 25.68
C ARG A 59 18.15 -9.59 25.37
N SER A 60 18.36 -8.47 24.69
CA SER A 60 19.68 -7.86 24.58
C SER A 60 20.21 -7.40 25.95
N LEU A 61 21.51 -7.56 26.20
CA LEU A 61 22.14 -7.39 27.51
C LEU A 61 22.39 -5.91 27.85
N ARG A 62 22.08 -5.51 29.09
CA ARG A 62 22.59 -4.26 29.67
C ARG A 62 24.09 -4.39 29.94
N THR A 63 24.86 -3.36 29.61
CA THR A 63 26.20 -3.15 30.15
C THR A 63 26.13 -2.10 31.25
N GLU A 64 26.52 -2.44 32.48
CA GLU A 64 26.72 -1.45 33.54
C GLU A 64 28.14 -0.88 33.48
N ALA A 65 28.25 0.44 33.67
CA ALA A 65 29.49 1.11 34.04
C ALA A 65 29.09 2.30 34.95
N GLY A 66 29.69 2.40 36.12
CA GLY A 66 29.30 3.36 37.16
C GLY A 66 30.36 4.42 37.47
N SER A 67 30.08 5.22 38.50
CA SER A 67 30.83 6.40 38.98
C SER A 67 30.81 7.64 38.04
N GLY A 68 30.65 8.85 38.56
CA GLY A 68 30.35 9.22 39.95
C GLY A 68 30.09 10.73 40.15
N LEU A 69 29.57 11.04 41.34
CA LEU A 69 29.61 12.31 42.11
C LEU A 69 29.93 13.61 41.34
N ASP A 70 29.02 14.60 41.42
CA ASP A 70 29.22 15.71 42.36
C ASP A 70 27.90 16.43 42.75
N SER A 71 27.97 17.49 43.57
CA SER A 71 26.87 17.90 44.47
C SER A 71 26.44 19.38 44.42
N CYS A 72 25.13 19.57 44.63
CA CYS A 72 24.44 20.71 45.29
C CYS A 72 24.93 22.17 45.10
N ARG A 73 24.00 23.07 44.69
CA ARG A 73 23.51 24.17 45.57
C ARG A 73 22.26 24.93 45.07
N LEU A 74 21.68 25.67 46.01
CA LEU A 74 20.41 26.42 45.96
C LEU A 74 20.54 27.81 45.30
N GLY A 75 19.40 28.35 44.82
CA GLY A 75 19.23 29.78 44.47
C GLY A 75 17.93 30.02 43.68
N SER A 76 16.79 30.34 44.31
CA SER A 76 16.34 31.65 44.83
C SER A 76 15.67 32.57 43.80
N SER A 77 14.35 32.77 43.93
CA SER A 77 13.57 33.82 43.24
C SER A 77 13.73 35.18 43.96
N PRO A 78 13.51 36.33 43.28
CA PRO A 78 12.29 37.08 43.64
C PRO A 78 11.61 37.91 42.51
N ARG A 79 10.26 37.97 42.61
CA ARG A 79 9.30 39.08 42.35
C ARG A 79 9.69 40.30 41.47
N SER A 80 8.77 40.72 40.58
CA SER A 80 7.93 41.97 40.64
C SER A 80 7.39 42.41 39.26
N HIS A 81 6.07 42.49 39.04
CA HIS A 81 5.13 43.65 39.18
C HIS A 81 5.21 44.80 38.15
N ARG A 82 4.28 44.81 37.17
CA ARG A 82 3.27 45.87 36.83
C ARG A 82 2.67 45.57 35.43
N TRP A 83 1.36 45.43 35.29
CA TRP A 83 0.32 46.47 35.23
C TRP A 83 0.47 47.44 34.04
N TRP A 84 -0.39 47.25 33.03
CA TRP A 84 -1.00 48.32 32.22
C TRP A 84 -2.47 47.97 31.97
N THR A 85 -3.29 48.98 31.70
CA THR A 85 -4.76 48.91 31.75
C THR A 85 -5.41 49.69 30.61
N GLY A 86 -6.60 49.28 30.19
CA GLY A 86 -7.51 50.08 29.35
C GLY A 86 -7.42 49.80 27.85
N GLY A 87 -8.57 49.73 27.18
CA GLY A 87 -8.66 49.47 25.74
C GLY A 87 -9.99 48.87 25.27
N ALA A 88 -11.13 49.42 25.70
CA ALA A 88 -12.44 48.95 25.24
C ALA A 88 -12.79 49.54 23.86
N ALA A 89 -13.21 48.71 22.91
CA ALA A 89 -13.66 49.13 21.58
C ALA A 89 -14.88 48.32 21.08
N ALA A 90 -15.81 49.04 20.46
CA ALA A 90 -17.17 48.66 20.08
C ALA A 90 -17.40 47.26 19.45
N VAL A 91 -18.53 46.65 19.84
CA VAL A 91 -19.20 45.58 19.09
C VAL A 91 -20.12 46.21 18.03
N PRO A 92 -20.04 45.82 16.75
CA PRO A 92 -21.09 46.08 15.76
C PRO A 92 -22.04 44.88 15.67
N SER A 93 -23.28 45.04 16.14
CA SER A 93 -24.33 44.02 16.00
C SER A 93 -24.87 44.00 14.57
N VAL A 94 -24.68 42.89 13.84
CA VAL A 94 -25.30 42.67 12.52
C VAL A 94 -26.32 41.54 12.60
N LEU A 95 -27.53 41.87 12.15
CA LEU A 95 -28.76 41.08 12.18
C LEU A 95 -28.60 39.60 11.81
N LYS A 96 -29.13 38.71 12.65
CA LYS A 96 -29.47 37.33 12.24
C LYS A 96 -30.49 37.38 11.09
N LYS A 97 -30.07 37.07 9.86
CA LYS A 97 -30.97 36.52 8.84
C LYS A 97 -30.93 35.00 8.95
N GLN A 98 -31.97 34.43 9.56
CA GLN A 98 -32.20 33.00 9.58
C GLN A 98 -32.65 32.56 8.19
N CYS A 99 -31.68 32.15 7.37
CA CYS A 99 -31.92 31.63 6.02
C CYS A 99 -32.14 30.12 6.11
N ASP A 100 -33.38 29.73 6.38
CA ASP A 100 -33.78 28.32 6.37
C ASP A 100 -33.88 27.86 4.90
N SER A 101 -32.79 27.28 4.39
CA SER A 101 -32.73 26.75 3.04
C SER A 101 -32.21 25.32 3.06
N ARG A 102 -33.14 24.36 3.13
CA ARG A 102 -32.90 23.02 2.58
C ARG A 102 -32.50 23.18 1.12
N ARG A 103 -31.21 22.99 0.83
CA ARG A 103 -30.75 22.79 -0.54
C ARG A 103 -30.91 21.33 -0.85
N ASP A 104 -32.12 20.96 -1.29
CA ASP A 104 -32.30 19.68 -1.95
C ASP A 104 -31.32 19.62 -3.12
N LEU A 105 -30.46 18.59 -3.12
CA LEU A 105 -29.48 18.38 -4.18
C LEU A 105 -30.21 17.91 -5.43
N GLN A 106 -30.77 18.88 -6.16
CA GLN A 106 -31.26 18.69 -7.51
C GLN A 106 -30.05 18.48 -8.44
N LEU A 107 -29.42 17.31 -8.33
CA LEU A 107 -28.53 16.78 -9.35
C LEU A 107 -29.30 16.83 -10.67
N CYS A 108 -28.82 17.65 -11.61
CA CYS A 108 -29.30 17.57 -12.97
C CYS A 108 -29.16 16.13 -13.45
N SER A 109 -30.15 15.63 -14.19
CA SER A 109 -30.07 14.37 -14.91
C SER A 109 -29.05 14.53 -16.05
N VAL A 110 -27.77 14.41 -15.72
CA VAL A 110 -26.67 14.33 -16.68
C VAL A 110 -26.74 12.95 -17.31
N LEU A 111 -27.67 12.80 -18.25
CA LEU A 111 -27.63 11.70 -19.21
C LEU A 111 -26.21 11.67 -19.77
N PRO A 112 -25.60 10.47 -19.91
CA PRO A 112 -24.27 10.37 -20.50
C PRO A 112 -24.31 11.07 -21.86
N ASN A 113 -23.40 12.01 -22.09
CA ASN A 113 -23.26 12.69 -23.36
C ASN A 113 -23.13 11.60 -24.44
N SER A 114 -24.14 11.42 -25.29
CA SER A 114 -24.22 10.24 -26.18
C SER A 114 -22.99 10.17 -27.07
N SER A 115 -22.50 11.33 -27.52
CA SER A 115 -21.27 11.46 -28.31
C SER A 115 -19.99 11.09 -27.56
N LEU A 116 -20.01 10.84 -26.25
CA LEU A 116 -18.91 10.17 -25.53
C LEU A 116 -19.12 8.66 -25.49
N ALA A 117 -20.33 8.17 -25.18
CA ALA A 117 -20.62 6.73 -25.17
C ALA A 117 -20.43 6.08 -26.56
N GLU A 118 -20.91 6.74 -27.62
CA GLU A 118 -20.66 6.39 -29.01
C GLU A 118 -19.15 6.29 -29.28
N ARG A 119 -18.37 7.33 -28.93
CA ARG A 119 -16.90 7.35 -29.11
C ARG A 119 -16.14 6.40 -28.18
N SER A 120 -16.72 5.94 -27.06
CA SER A 120 -16.18 4.84 -26.26
C SER A 120 -16.39 3.51 -26.97
N SER A 121 -17.54 3.28 -27.60
CA SER A 121 -17.79 2.05 -28.38
C SER A 121 -16.89 1.93 -29.63
N GLU A 122 -16.51 3.06 -30.25
CA GLU A 122 -15.55 3.09 -31.37
C GLU A 122 -14.10 2.72 -30.97
N LEU A 123 -13.78 2.65 -29.66
CA LEU A 123 -12.43 2.38 -29.16
C LEU A 123 -12.14 0.90 -28.85
N GLY A 124 -13.13 0.02 -28.97
CA GLY A 124 -12.98 -1.42 -28.84
C GLY A 124 -13.75 -2.05 -27.68
N ASP A 125 -13.85 -3.38 -27.75
CA ASP A 125 -14.53 -4.25 -26.78
C ASP A 125 -13.71 -4.42 -25.48
N GLY A 126 -14.34 -4.96 -24.43
CA GLY A 126 -13.71 -5.21 -23.13
C GLY A 126 -14.03 -4.15 -22.06
N GLN A 127 -14.98 -3.26 -22.34
CA GLN A 127 -15.64 -2.41 -21.33
C GLN A 127 -16.54 -3.28 -20.45
N GLU A 128 -16.64 -2.95 -19.16
CA GLU A 128 -17.45 -3.69 -18.18
C GLU A 128 -18.22 -2.70 -17.32
N GLU A 129 -19.52 -2.94 -17.13
CA GLU A 129 -20.39 -2.09 -16.32
C GLU A 129 -21.29 -3.00 -15.48
N SER A 130 -20.74 -3.55 -14.39
CA SER A 130 -21.37 -4.59 -13.58
C SER A 130 -21.47 -4.22 -12.10
N VAL A 131 -22.57 -4.68 -11.49
CA VAL A 131 -22.81 -4.69 -10.04
C VAL A 131 -23.37 -6.06 -9.70
N VAL A 132 -22.89 -6.67 -8.61
CA VAL A 132 -23.39 -7.97 -8.14
C VAL A 132 -24.85 -7.85 -7.70
N GLU A 133 -25.70 -8.82 -8.05
CA GLU A 133 -27.15 -8.74 -7.80
C GLU A 133 -27.49 -8.62 -6.30
N ASP A 134 -26.75 -9.31 -5.44
CA ASP A 134 -26.82 -9.24 -3.97
C ASP A 134 -25.76 -8.29 -3.36
N ALA A 135 -25.38 -7.20 -4.05
CA ALA A 135 -24.39 -6.25 -3.54
C ALA A 135 -24.84 -5.55 -2.24
N ASP A 136 -23.96 -5.53 -1.24
CA ASP A 136 -24.18 -4.81 0.02
C ASP A 136 -23.85 -3.33 -0.16
N PHE A 137 -24.84 -2.57 -0.62
CA PHE A 137 -24.75 -1.11 -0.76
C PHE A 137 -24.39 -0.37 0.54
N SER A 138 -24.53 -0.98 1.73
CA SER A 138 -24.03 -0.35 2.97
C SER A 138 -22.50 -0.38 3.07
N SER A 139 -21.85 -1.32 2.37
CA SER A 139 -20.38 -1.45 2.29
C SER A 139 -19.73 -0.69 1.14
N LEU A 140 -20.47 -0.30 0.09
CA LEU A 140 -19.98 0.48 -1.08
C LEU A 140 -19.66 1.98 -0.77
N THR A 141 -19.12 2.27 0.42
CA THR A 141 -18.72 3.62 0.85
C THR A 141 -17.35 4.04 0.31
N ASP A 142 -16.50 3.07 -0.03
CA ASP A 142 -15.11 3.23 -0.44
C ASP A 142 -14.93 2.68 -1.86
N TRP A 143 -14.52 3.51 -2.82
CA TRP A 143 -14.13 3.05 -4.16
C TRP A 143 -12.61 3.22 -4.38
N GLU A 144 -12.07 2.46 -5.31
CA GLU A 144 -10.71 2.54 -5.84
C GLU A 144 -10.78 2.94 -7.32
N LEU A 145 -9.92 3.86 -7.78
CA LEU A 145 -9.97 4.44 -9.13
C LEU A 145 -8.61 4.57 -9.81
N ASP A 146 -8.50 4.11 -11.06
CA ASP A 146 -7.43 4.44 -12.01
C ASP A 146 -8.02 5.12 -13.24
N PHE A 147 -7.34 6.13 -13.78
CA PHE A 147 -7.70 6.77 -15.03
C PHE A 147 -6.42 7.06 -15.81
N CYS A 148 -6.00 6.12 -16.67
CA CYS A 148 -4.66 6.11 -17.27
C CYS A 148 -4.68 5.62 -18.73
N SER A 149 -3.65 5.97 -19.50
CA SER A 149 -3.40 5.36 -20.81
C SER A 149 -3.05 3.87 -20.65
N ARG A 150 -3.63 3.01 -21.50
CA ARG A 150 -3.28 1.59 -21.57
C ARG A 150 -2.18 1.33 -22.62
N PRO A 151 -1.53 0.14 -22.61
CA PRO A 151 -0.57 -0.28 -23.65
C PRO A 151 -1.29 -0.62 -24.98
N ILE A 152 -2.19 0.26 -25.43
CA ILE A 152 -3.11 0.06 -26.55
C ILE A 152 -3.15 1.34 -27.39
N LEU A 153 -3.09 1.17 -28.72
CA LEU A 153 -3.36 2.22 -29.70
C LEU A 153 -4.73 2.02 -30.38
N ASP A 154 -5.40 3.13 -30.70
CA ASP A 154 -6.57 3.15 -31.58
C ASP A 154 -6.17 2.86 -33.05
N VAL A 155 -7.17 2.71 -33.93
CA VAL A 155 -6.99 2.52 -35.39
C VAL A 155 -6.28 3.69 -36.10
N ARG A 156 -5.89 4.73 -35.37
CA ARG A 156 -5.22 5.95 -35.84
C ARG A 156 -3.82 6.10 -35.22
N GLY A 157 -3.34 5.11 -34.46
CA GLY A 157 -2.04 5.11 -33.80
C GLY A 157 -1.96 5.97 -32.53
N LYS A 158 -3.10 6.32 -31.91
CA LYS A 158 -3.16 7.15 -30.68
C LYS A 158 -3.44 6.32 -29.45
N LYS A 159 -2.84 6.69 -28.31
CA LYS A 159 -3.06 5.99 -27.04
C LYS A 159 -4.51 6.06 -26.59
N ILE A 160 -5.07 4.90 -26.25
CA ILE A 160 -6.37 4.77 -25.59
C ILE A 160 -6.17 4.98 -24.08
N TRP A 161 -7.06 5.74 -23.46
CA TRP A 161 -7.17 5.86 -22.01
C TRP A 161 -8.34 5.02 -21.50
N GLU A 162 -8.27 4.62 -20.25
CA GLU A 162 -9.32 3.85 -19.60
C GLU A 162 -9.54 4.39 -18.19
N LEU A 163 -10.81 4.60 -17.84
CA LEU A 163 -11.24 4.76 -16.45
C LEU A 163 -11.60 3.37 -15.92
N VAL A 164 -11.08 3.00 -14.76
CA VAL A 164 -11.38 1.75 -14.05
C VAL A 164 -11.75 2.11 -12.61
N VAL A 165 -12.89 1.62 -12.15
CA VAL A 165 -13.47 1.87 -10.82
C VAL A 165 -14.04 0.59 -10.25
N CYS A 166 -13.67 0.26 -9.01
CA CYS A 166 -14.28 -0.81 -8.23
C CYS A 166 -14.40 -0.39 -6.76
N ASP A 167 -15.13 -1.17 -5.96
CA ASP A 167 -15.11 -1.07 -4.49
C ASP A 167 -14.12 -2.09 -3.88
N SER A 168 -13.89 -2.00 -2.57
CA SER A 168 -12.97 -2.90 -1.84
C SER A 168 -13.36 -4.38 -1.83
N LYS A 169 -14.59 -4.75 -2.23
CA LYS A 169 -15.06 -6.14 -2.37
C LYS A 169 -15.27 -6.56 -3.84
N ARG A 170 -14.99 -5.69 -4.81
CA ARG A 170 -15.25 -5.92 -6.25
C ARG A 170 -16.70 -6.37 -6.53
N GLN A 171 -17.65 -5.83 -5.76
CA GLN A 171 -19.09 -5.93 -5.99
C GLN A 171 -19.56 -4.94 -7.07
N LEU A 172 -18.89 -3.78 -7.18
CA LEU A 172 -18.92 -2.84 -8.29
C LEU A 172 -17.70 -3.07 -9.18
N ARG A 173 -17.91 -3.20 -10.49
CA ARG A 173 -16.86 -3.14 -11.51
C ARG A 173 -17.32 -2.25 -12.66
N PHE A 174 -16.62 -1.15 -12.86
CA PHE A 174 -16.82 -0.26 -14.00
C PHE A 174 -15.49 -0.01 -14.72
N CYS A 175 -15.44 -0.24 -16.03
CA CYS A 175 -14.35 0.21 -16.87
C CYS A 175 -14.82 0.67 -18.26
N ARG A 176 -14.27 1.81 -18.71
CA ARG A 176 -14.66 2.44 -19.99
C ARG A 176 -13.48 3.12 -20.67
N TYR A 177 -13.35 2.94 -21.99
CA TYR A 177 -12.32 3.58 -22.80
C TYR A 177 -12.66 5.03 -23.18
N TYR A 178 -11.63 5.88 -23.26
CA TYR A 178 -11.70 7.29 -23.60
C TYR A 178 -10.57 7.69 -24.57
N PRO A 179 -10.82 8.57 -25.54
CA PRO A 179 -9.77 9.10 -26.41
C PRO A 179 -8.94 10.16 -25.67
N ASN A 180 -7.62 10.21 -25.94
CA ASN A 180 -6.66 11.11 -25.29
C ASN A 180 -7.06 12.60 -25.25
N ASN A 181 -7.93 13.07 -26.15
CA ASN A 181 -8.35 14.48 -26.21
C ASN A 181 -9.53 14.85 -25.29
N VAL A 182 -10.10 13.92 -24.51
CA VAL A 182 -11.18 14.22 -23.53
C VAL A 182 -10.76 13.99 -22.08
N ILE A 183 -9.48 13.76 -21.80
CA ILE A 183 -9.00 13.43 -20.45
C ILE A 183 -8.91 14.71 -19.60
N ASN A 184 -9.92 14.93 -18.76
CA ASN A 184 -10.02 16.07 -17.84
C ASN A 184 -10.99 15.75 -16.68
N SER A 185 -11.08 16.65 -15.69
CA SER A 185 -11.90 16.47 -14.49
C SER A 185 -13.41 16.50 -14.75
N GLY A 186 -13.89 17.21 -15.78
CA GLY A 186 -15.32 17.22 -16.16
C GLY A 186 -15.74 15.87 -16.71
N THR A 187 -14.97 15.29 -17.64
CA THR A 187 -15.21 13.94 -18.16
C THR A 187 -15.21 12.89 -17.06
N LEU A 188 -14.28 12.99 -16.10
CA LEU A 188 -14.22 12.08 -14.95
C LEU A 188 -15.42 12.23 -14.02
N ARG A 189 -15.83 13.48 -13.70
CA ARG A 189 -17.04 13.78 -12.92
C ARG A 189 -18.28 13.19 -13.59
N ASP A 190 -18.44 13.39 -14.89
CA ASP A 190 -19.61 12.91 -15.64
C ASP A 190 -19.66 11.38 -15.71
N ALA A 191 -18.49 10.72 -15.74
CA ALA A 191 -18.39 9.27 -15.60
C ALA A 191 -18.77 8.78 -14.18
N LEU A 192 -18.30 9.46 -13.13
CA LEU A 192 -18.68 9.13 -11.73
C LEU A 192 -20.19 9.33 -11.50
N VAL A 193 -20.78 10.41 -12.03
CA VAL A 193 -22.24 10.64 -11.99
C VAL A 193 -22.98 9.53 -12.74
N TYR A 194 -22.48 9.11 -13.91
CA TYR A 194 -23.07 8.00 -14.66
C TYR A 194 -23.05 6.69 -13.87
N ILE A 195 -21.95 6.35 -13.18
CA ILE A 195 -21.86 5.14 -12.34
C ILE A 195 -22.93 5.17 -11.25
N ILE A 196 -23.01 6.27 -10.49
CA ILE A 196 -23.98 6.47 -9.40
C ILE A 196 -25.43 6.39 -9.93
N GLN A 197 -25.74 7.11 -11.02
CA GLN A 197 -27.11 7.21 -11.53
C GLN A 197 -27.59 5.99 -12.32
N THR A 198 -26.72 5.37 -13.12
CA THR A 198 -27.11 4.30 -14.06
C THR A 198 -26.99 2.92 -13.45
N LEU A 199 -25.97 2.68 -12.61
CA LEU A 199 -25.80 1.40 -11.90
C LEU A 199 -26.53 1.38 -10.54
N GLY A 200 -27.17 2.49 -10.16
CA GLY A 200 -27.97 2.61 -8.93
C GLY A 200 -27.19 2.56 -7.61
N VAL A 201 -25.86 2.56 -7.69
CA VAL A 201 -24.97 2.46 -6.52
C VAL A 201 -24.95 3.76 -5.69
N PRO A 202 -24.77 3.68 -4.36
CA PRO A 202 -24.65 4.88 -3.53
C PRO A 202 -23.45 5.75 -3.92
N LYS A 203 -23.53 7.06 -3.66
CA LYS A 203 -22.36 7.96 -3.75
C LYS A 203 -21.33 7.51 -2.71
N PRO A 204 -20.07 7.23 -3.09
CA PRO A 204 -19.03 6.87 -2.14
C PRO A 204 -18.70 8.07 -1.25
N GLN A 205 -18.24 7.81 -0.02
CA GLN A 205 -17.70 8.83 0.86
C GLN A 205 -16.30 9.25 0.38
N LYS A 206 -15.50 8.29 -0.10
CA LYS A 206 -14.14 8.51 -0.56
C LYS A 206 -13.74 7.62 -1.74
N ILE A 207 -12.83 8.13 -2.56
CA ILE A 207 -12.23 7.43 -3.71
C ILE A 207 -10.72 7.37 -3.51
N ARG A 208 -10.17 6.16 -3.38
CA ARG A 208 -8.73 5.91 -3.38
C ARG A 208 -8.17 5.89 -4.80
N PHE A 209 -6.94 6.36 -4.98
CA PHE A 209 -6.23 6.26 -6.27
C PHE A 209 -4.71 6.23 -6.06
N PHE A 210 -3.99 5.46 -6.90
CA PHE A 210 -2.55 5.22 -6.74
C PHE A 210 -1.64 5.99 -7.71
N ARG A 211 -2.17 6.80 -8.64
CA ARG A 211 -1.34 7.59 -9.58
C ARG A 211 -1.26 9.06 -9.16
N SER A 212 -0.11 9.49 -8.64
CA SER A 212 0.15 10.85 -8.16
C SER A 212 -0.14 11.90 -9.24
N GLN A 213 0.22 11.60 -10.49
CA GLN A 213 0.08 12.51 -11.62
C GLN A 213 -1.40 12.81 -11.97
N MET A 214 -2.34 11.93 -11.59
CA MET A 214 -3.79 12.13 -11.80
C MET A 214 -4.46 12.94 -10.68
N GLN A 215 -3.77 13.24 -9.58
CA GLN A 215 -4.33 13.93 -8.40
C GLN A 215 -5.09 15.22 -8.76
N THR A 216 -4.59 16.03 -9.69
CA THR A 216 -5.26 17.29 -10.08
C THR A 216 -6.58 17.06 -10.83
N ILE A 217 -6.71 15.97 -11.58
CA ILE A 217 -7.93 15.62 -12.32
C ILE A 217 -8.94 14.98 -11.37
N ILE A 218 -8.49 14.00 -10.58
CA ILE A 218 -9.33 13.24 -9.65
C ILE A 218 -9.87 14.15 -8.55
N SER A 219 -9.02 14.93 -7.88
CA SER A 219 -9.46 15.79 -6.77
C SER A 219 -10.48 16.85 -7.19
N LYS A 220 -10.40 17.38 -8.42
CA LYS A 220 -11.41 18.32 -8.95
C LYS A 220 -12.75 17.62 -9.22
N ALA A 221 -12.72 16.45 -9.86
CA ALA A 221 -13.93 15.67 -10.13
C ALA A 221 -14.64 15.25 -8.83
N CYS A 222 -13.89 14.81 -7.83
CA CYS A 222 -14.42 14.42 -6.52
C CYS A 222 -14.99 15.62 -5.75
N ALA A 223 -14.31 16.78 -5.78
CA ALA A 223 -14.77 17.99 -5.10
C ALA A 223 -16.09 18.55 -5.67
N GLU A 224 -16.34 18.44 -6.98
CA GLU A 224 -17.62 18.83 -7.59
C GLU A 224 -18.79 17.90 -7.17
N LEU A 225 -18.50 16.70 -6.67
CA LEU A 225 -19.48 15.71 -6.23
C LEU A 225 -19.58 15.57 -4.69
N ASP A 226 -18.79 16.35 -3.94
CA ASP A 226 -18.66 16.19 -2.48
C ASP A 226 -18.22 14.75 -2.11
N ILE A 227 -17.14 14.28 -2.73
CA ILE A 227 -16.49 12.99 -2.47
C ILE A 227 -15.05 13.28 -2.03
N GLN A 228 -14.52 12.56 -1.03
CA GLN A 228 -13.14 12.74 -0.58
C GLN A 228 -12.15 12.01 -1.51
N PRO A 229 -11.24 12.71 -2.22
CA PRO A 229 -10.14 12.07 -2.94
C PRO A 229 -9.05 11.63 -1.94
N VAL A 230 -8.63 10.37 -1.99
CA VAL A 230 -7.61 9.80 -1.09
C VAL A 230 -6.45 9.24 -1.92
N PRO A 231 -5.30 9.94 -2.01
CA PRO A 231 -4.10 9.40 -2.63
C PRO A 231 -3.60 8.20 -1.81
N SER A 232 -3.59 6.98 -2.38
CA SER A 232 -3.33 5.74 -1.62
C SER A 232 -2.74 4.61 -2.47
N GLN A 233 -1.73 3.92 -1.95
CA GLN A 233 -1.29 2.60 -2.41
C GLN A 233 -2.24 1.46 -2.00
N ARG A 234 -3.16 1.69 -1.03
CA ARG A 234 -4.22 0.73 -0.63
C ARG A 234 -5.35 0.66 -1.67
N CYS A 235 -4.98 0.52 -2.94
CA CYS A 235 -5.88 0.27 -4.06
C CYS A 235 -5.72 -1.19 -4.52
N PHE A 236 -5.79 -2.12 -3.58
CA PHE A 236 -5.34 -3.50 -3.78
C PHE A 236 -6.19 -4.26 -4.80
N GLN A 237 -7.50 -4.01 -4.80
CA GLN A 237 -8.45 -4.72 -5.65
C GLN A 237 -8.48 -4.18 -7.07
N LEU A 238 -8.28 -2.88 -7.22
CA LEU A 238 -8.03 -2.22 -8.49
C LEU A 238 -6.69 -2.65 -9.10
N VAL A 239 -5.61 -2.69 -8.32
CA VAL A 239 -4.28 -3.14 -8.80
C VAL A 239 -4.36 -4.56 -9.35
N ARG A 240 -5.00 -5.48 -8.61
CA ARG A 240 -5.23 -6.85 -9.07
C ARG A 240 -6.15 -6.93 -10.28
N TRP A 241 -7.23 -6.14 -10.32
CA TRP A 241 -8.13 -6.16 -11.47
C TRP A 241 -7.47 -5.57 -12.72
N LEU A 242 -6.52 -4.64 -12.59
CA LEU A 242 -5.67 -4.17 -13.68
C LEU A 242 -4.69 -5.24 -14.18
N GLU A 243 -4.15 -6.08 -13.29
CA GLU A 243 -3.33 -7.25 -13.64
C GLU A 243 -4.18 -8.32 -14.36
N GLU A 244 -5.33 -8.69 -13.80
CA GLU A 244 -6.32 -9.60 -14.41
C GLU A 244 -6.72 -9.11 -15.82
N ARG A 245 -6.98 -7.81 -15.99
CA ARG A 245 -7.30 -7.21 -17.30
C ARG A 245 -6.10 -7.08 -18.24
N TYR A 246 -4.86 -7.03 -17.74
CA TYR A 246 -3.67 -7.04 -18.59
C TYR A 246 -3.56 -8.35 -19.38
N GLU A 247 -3.79 -9.48 -18.72
CA GLU A 247 -3.78 -10.81 -19.34
C GLU A 247 -5.05 -11.11 -20.15
N THR A 248 -6.23 -10.77 -19.61
CA THR A 248 -7.52 -11.17 -20.21
C THR A 248 -8.06 -10.20 -21.25
N VAL A 249 -7.67 -8.92 -21.23
CA VAL A 249 -8.20 -7.88 -22.14
C VAL A 249 -7.09 -7.21 -22.94
N TYR A 250 -6.08 -6.61 -22.29
CA TYR A 250 -5.15 -5.74 -23.00
C TYR A 250 -4.23 -6.51 -23.95
N GLN A 251 -3.65 -7.64 -23.52
CA GLN A 251 -2.83 -8.50 -24.40
C GLN A 251 -3.60 -9.07 -25.61
N GLN A 252 -4.92 -9.21 -25.51
CA GLN A 252 -5.78 -9.76 -26.56
C GLN A 252 -6.30 -8.68 -27.53
N HIS A 253 -6.13 -7.40 -27.19
CA HIS A 253 -6.65 -6.29 -27.97
C HIS A 253 -5.84 -6.07 -29.27
N PRO A 254 -6.46 -5.91 -30.46
CA PRO A 254 -5.74 -5.78 -31.74
C PRO A 254 -4.73 -4.63 -31.82
N GLY A 255 -4.92 -3.59 -31.00
CA GLY A 255 -4.01 -2.44 -30.89
C GLY A 255 -2.95 -2.54 -29.79
N PHE A 256 -2.78 -3.70 -29.14
CA PHE A 256 -1.82 -3.91 -28.06
C PHE A 256 -0.37 -3.61 -28.48
N GLN A 257 0.43 -3.14 -27.53
CA GLN A 257 1.84 -2.79 -27.72
C GLN A 257 2.68 -3.50 -26.64
N GLU A 258 3.23 -4.66 -27.00
CA GLU A 258 4.11 -5.42 -26.11
C GLU A 258 5.33 -4.58 -25.67
N GLY A 259 5.64 -4.59 -24.38
CA GLY A 259 6.75 -3.80 -23.82
C GLY A 259 6.51 -2.28 -23.79
N ALA A 260 5.30 -1.79 -24.08
CA ALA A 260 5.00 -0.35 -23.98
C ALA A 260 5.08 0.14 -22.53
N VAL A 261 5.98 1.08 -22.27
CA VAL A 261 6.16 1.70 -20.95
C VAL A 261 4.90 2.49 -20.54
N PRO A 262 4.31 2.23 -19.36
CA PRO A 262 3.22 3.04 -18.81
C PRO A 262 3.60 4.52 -18.74
N LEU A 263 2.67 5.42 -19.10
CA LEU A 263 2.96 6.87 -19.04
C LEU A 263 3.06 7.40 -17.61
N LEU A 264 2.27 6.83 -16.70
CA LEU A 264 2.11 7.29 -15.32
C LEU A 264 2.68 6.23 -14.39
N LEU A 265 4.02 6.15 -14.40
CA LEU A 265 4.77 5.24 -13.54
C LEU A 265 4.62 5.61 -12.07
N LEU A 266 4.56 4.59 -11.22
CA LEU A 266 4.61 4.70 -9.77
C LEU A 266 5.98 5.25 -9.34
N GLU A 267 5.99 6.46 -8.79
CA GLU A 267 7.18 7.13 -8.27
C GLU A 267 7.71 6.40 -7.03
N ASP A 268 9.04 6.22 -6.96
CA ASP A 268 9.74 5.55 -5.86
C ASP A 268 10.81 6.48 -5.28
N PRO A 269 10.41 7.51 -4.51
CA PRO A 269 11.36 8.49 -4.00
C PRO A 269 12.27 7.90 -2.92
N LEU A 270 13.45 8.50 -2.79
CA LEU A 270 14.34 8.24 -1.66
C LEU A 270 13.64 8.66 -0.37
N PRO A 271 13.59 7.80 0.67
CA PRO A 271 12.86 8.12 1.90
C PRO A 271 13.31 9.43 2.56
N ALA A 272 12.36 10.21 3.05
CA ALA A 272 12.58 11.37 3.92
C ALA A 272 12.77 10.93 5.39
N ASP A 273 13.05 11.85 6.32
CA ASP A 273 12.97 11.55 7.76
C ASP A 273 11.58 11.84 8.29
N LEU A 274 10.96 10.88 9.00
CA LEU A 274 9.63 11.07 9.57
C LEU A 274 9.66 12.15 10.67
N PRO A 275 8.66 13.05 10.77
CA PRO A 275 8.53 13.96 11.92
C PRO A 275 8.56 13.22 13.26
N VAL A 276 9.25 13.78 14.26
CA VAL A 276 9.48 13.12 15.56
C VAL A 276 8.16 12.85 16.32
N THR A 277 7.12 13.65 16.07
CA THR A 277 5.75 13.43 16.57
C THR A 277 5.16 12.10 16.12
N LEU A 278 5.51 11.63 14.93
CA LEU A 278 5.00 10.40 14.30
C LEU A 278 5.90 9.17 14.55
N ARG A 279 6.98 9.33 15.34
CA ARG A 279 7.86 8.23 15.76
C ARG A 279 7.53 7.78 17.18
N GLY A 280 7.68 6.48 17.45
CA GLY A 280 7.69 5.92 18.81
C GLY A 280 9.00 6.19 19.57
N GLU A 281 9.03 5.83 20.85
CA GLU A 281 10.22 5.93 21.71
C GLU A 281 11.10 4.68 21.62
N GLN A 282 10.47 3.51 21.43
CA GLN A 282 11.13 2.23 21.21
C GLN A 282 10.37 1.44 20.13
N TRP A 283 11.02 0.46 19.52
CA TRP A 283 10.41 -0.45 18.57
C TRP A 283 11.10 -1.82 18.62
N ALA A 284 10.43 -2.85 18.11
CA ALA A 284 10.99 -4.18 17.93
C ALA A 284 10.37 -4.88 16.71
N PHE A 285 11.14 -5.77 16.07
CA PHE A 285 10.58 -6.80 15.21
C PHE A 285 9.78 -7.78 16.07
N VAL A 286 8.57 -8.11 15.64
CA VAL A 286 7.68 -9.06 16.32
C VAL A 286 6.98 -9.96 15.30
N GLN A 287 6.37 -11.03 15.79
CA GLN A 287 5.43 -11.85 15.02
C GLN A 287 4.22 -12.17 15.89
N LEU A 288 3.04 -12.28 15.28
CA LEU A 288 1.82 -12.77 15.91
C LEU A 288 1.27 -13.95 15.10
N PRO A 289 0.66 -14.97 15.74
CA PRO A 289 -0.10 -15.97 15.01
C PRO A 289 -1.28 -15.28 14.30
N PHE A 290 -1.65 -15.77 13.12
CA PHE A 290 -2.69 -15.17 12.29
C PHE A 290 -4.04 -15.01 13.03
N SER A 291 -4.38 -15.96 13.89
CA SER A 291 -5.50 -15.85 14.84
C SER A 291 -5.46 -14.58 15.70
N GLY A 292 -4.31 -14.24 16.30
CA GLY A 292 -4.16 -13.01 17.09
C GLY A 292 -4.18 -11.73 16.24
N VAL A 293 -3.76 -11.81 14.96
CA VAL A 293 -3.91 -10.71 14.01
C VAL A 293 -5.39 -10.45 13.68
N LEU A 294 -6.21 -11.51 13.56
CA LEU A 294 -7.66 -11.39 13.37
C LEU A 294 -8.36 -10.82 14.62
N GLU A 295 -7.88 -11.12 15.84
CA GLU A 295 -8.40 -10.54 17.09
C GLU A 295 -8.16 -9.02 17.16
N GLU A 296 -6.95 -8.54 16.81
CA GLU A 296 -6.63 -7.11 16.72
C GLU A 296 -7.41 -6.40 15.61
N ILE A 297 -7.55 -7.03 14.43
CA ILE A 297 -8.41 -6.53 13.33
C ILE A 297 -9.85 -6.33 13.79
N ALA A 298 -10.43 -7.30 14.49
CA ALA A 298 -11.78 -7.19 15.03
C ALA A 298 -11.89 -6.06 16.07
N SER A 299 -10.80 -5.70 16.76
CA SER A 299 -10.74 -4.54 17.68
C SER A 299 -10.74 -3.20 16.94
N VAL A 300 -10.03 -3.12 15.81
CA VAL A 300 -10.06 -1.96 14.90
C VAL A 300 -11.45 -1.79 14.28
N GLU A 301 -12.09 -2.87 13.83
CA GLU A 301 -13.38 -2.83 13.14
C GLU A 301 -14.56 -2.49 14.06
N ARG A 302 -14.46 -2.80 15.36
CA ARG A 302 -15.40 -2.29 16.39
C ARG A 302 -15.15 -0.82 16.76
N GLY A 303 -14.01 -0.24 16.38
CA GLY A 303 -13.58 1.10 16.78
C GLY A 303 -12.99 1.18 18.19
N ASP A 304 -12.65 0.04 18.81
CA ASP A 304 -11.97 0.00 20.12
C ASP A 304 -10.49 0.45 19.99
N THR A 305 -9.87 0.17 18.84
CA THR A 305 -8.45 0.39 18.53
C THR A 305 -8.31 1.29 17.28
N PHE A 306 -7.38 2.25 17.25
CA PHE A 306 -7.07 2.99 16.01
C PHE A 306 -6.46 2.05 14.96
N GLY A 307 -6.81 2.15 13.68
CA GLY A 307 -6.25 1.20 12.73
C GLY A 307 -6.79 1.23 11.30
N SER A 308 -6.33 0.23 10.54
CA SER A 308 -6.94 -0.19 9.27
C SER A 308 -6.82 -1.70 9.11
N SER A 309 -7.94 -2.34 8.76
CA SER A 309 -7.97 -3.75 8.34
C SER A 309 -7.78 -3.90 6.83
N LEU A 310 -7.91 -5.13 6.34
CA LEU A 310 -7.87 -5.51 4.93
C LEU A 310 -8.90 -6.63 4.69
N ASP A 311 -9.55 -6.63 3.53
CA ASP A 311 -10.44 -7.71 3.12
C ASP A 311 -9.60 -8.91 2.59
N LEU A 312 -9.14 -9.74 3.53
CA LEU A 312 -8.24 -10.87 3.25
C LEU A 312 -8.92 -11.94 2.38
N GLU A 313 -10.23 -12.16 2.57
CA GLU A 313 -11.03 -13.13 1.80
C GLU A 313 -11.12 -12.72 0.33
N THR A 314 -11.49 -11.47 0.04
CA THR A 314 -11.59 -10.99 -1.35
C THR A 314 -10.21 -10.75 -2.00
N MET A 315 -9.14 -10.80 -1.21
CA MET A 315 -7.75 -10.93 -1.68
C MET A 315 -7.24 -12.38 -1.72
N GLY A 316 -8.03 -13.39 -1.36
CA GLY A 316 -7.64 -14.79 -1.41
C GLY A 316 -6.45 -15.15 -0.51
N ILE A 317 -6.26 -14.42 0.59
CA ILE A 317 -5.21 -14.67 1.58
C ILE A 317 -5.76 -15.64 2.62
N ASP A 318 -5.69 -16.93 2.29
CA ASP A 318 -5.96 -18.03 3.22
C ASP A 318 -4.65 -18.48 3.90
N LEU A 319 -4.58 -18.31 5.21
CA LEU A 319 -3.42 -18.64 6.04
C LEU A 319 -3.90 -19.44 7.27
N PRO A 320 -3.18 -20.49 7.70
CA PRO A 320 -3.59 -21.26 8.86
C PRO A 320 -3.53 -20.41 10.14
N PRO A 321 -4.37 -20.65 11.16
CA PRO A 321 -4.49 -19.76 12.34
C PRO A 321 -3.21 -19.59 13.18
N ASP A 322 -2.23 -20.48 13.02
CA ASP A 322 -0.92 -20.48 13.66
C ASP A 322 0.22 -19.96 12.75
N ALA A 323 -0.08 -19.52 11.52
CA ALA A 323 0.88 -18.82 10.67
C ALA A 323 1.41 -17.56 11.36
N MET A 324 2.73 -17.43 11.46
CA MET A 324 3.37 -16.31 12.16
C MET A 324 3.51 -15.09 11.24
N ILE A 325 2.54 -14.18 11.32
CA ILE A 325 2.55 -12.91 10.59
C ILE A 325 3.60 -11.99 11.23
N PRO A 326 4.55 -11.42 10.47
CA PRO A 326 5.52 -10.47 10.99
C PRO A 326 4.95 -9.07 11.14
N GLY A 327 5.48 -8.31 12.08
CA GLY A 327 5.10 -6.92 12.29
C GLY A 327 6.14 -6.13 13.06
N ILE A 328 5.85 -4.84 13.24
CA ILE A 328 6.67 -3.91 14.02
C ILE A 328 5.86 -3.47 15.25
N ALA A 329 6.35 -3.84 16.43
CA ALA A 329 5.86 -3.31 17.68
C ALA A 329 6.50 -1.94 17.94
N VAL A 330 5.71 -0.95 18.35
CA VAL A 330 6.10 0.43 18.57
C VAL A 330 5.64 0.85 19.95
N ALA A 331 6.57 1.14 20.85
CA ALA A 331 6.27 1.57 22.20
C ALA A 331 6.44 3.08 22.38
N SER A 332 5.52 3.72 23.08
CA SER A 332 5.61 5.13 23.46
C SER A 332 4.73 5.45 24.68
N SER A 333 5.26 6.27 25.59
CA SER A 333 4.51 6.91 26.68
C SER A 333 3.25 7.68 26.24
N ARG A 334 3.16 8.03 24.94
CA ARG A 334 2.04 8.72 24.28
C ARG A 334 1.44 7.88 23.15
N ALA A 335 1.28 6.57 23.38
CA ALA A 335 0.79 5.62 22.38
C ALA A 335 -0.55 6.03 21.74
N THR A 336 -1.55 6.43 22.51
CA THR A 336 -2.87 6.80 21.96
C THR A 336 -2.84 8.09 21.11
N PRO A 337 -2.18 9.19 21.54
CA PRO A 337 -1.92 10.33 20.65
C PRO A 337 -1.08 9.97 19.40
N LEU A 338 -0.05 9.13 19.55
CA LEU A 338 0.76 8.65 18.42
C LEU A 338 -0.12 7.86 17.43
N ALA A 339 -0.96 6.96 17.92
CA ALA A 339 -1.85 6.16 17.10
C ALA A 339 -2.88 7.02 16.35
N ALA A 340 -3.48 8.01 17.02
CA ALA A 340 -4.39 8.95 16.39
C ALA A 340 -3.72 9.79 15.27
N TRP A 341 -2.45 10.17 15.43
CA TRP A 341 -1.68 10.88 14.39
C TRP A 341 -1.23 9.95 13.26
N THR A 342 -0.82 8.71 13.58
CA THR A 342 -0.50 7.67 12.60
C THR A 342 -1.72 7.29 11.77
N ASN A 343 -2.93 7.31 12.34
CA ASN A 343 -4.18 7.05 11.61
C ASN A 343 -4.58 8.15 10.61
N ALA A 344 -3.90 9.29 10.61
CA ALA A 344 -4.01 10.32 9.56
C ALA A 344 -3.01 10.11 8.41
N LEU A 345 -2.11 9.12 8.54
CA LEU A 345 -1.26 8.63 7.46
C LEU A 345 -1.95 7.43 6.81
N GLU A 346 -2.22 7.49 5.51
CA GLU A 346 -2.75 6.35 4.76
C GLU A 346 -1.63 5.30 4.60
N LEU A 347 -1.48 4.40 5.58
CA LEU A 347 -0.35 3.47 5.66
C LEU A 347 -0.43 2.36 4.61
N ALA A 348 0.65 2.14 3.88
CA ALA A 348 0.74 1.13 2.83
C ALA A 348 1.55 -0.11 3.28
N SER A 349 2.84 0.09 3.59
CA SER A 349 3.79 -0.99 3.89
C SER A 349 4.97 -0.52 4.76
N ILE A 350 5.68 -1.47 5.38
CA ILE A 350 7.04 -1.32 5.90
C ILE A 350 8.00 -2.20 5.09
N ASP A 351 9.11 -1.61 4.68
CA ASP A 351 10.29 -2.25 4.13
C ASP A 351 11.51 -2.10 5.05
N VAL A 352 12.53 -2.91 4.79
CA VAL A 352 13.82 -2.95 5.48
C VAL A 352 14.92 -2.42 4.55
N ASP A 353 15.61 -1.33 4.95
CA ASP A 353 16.82 -0.85 4.28
C ASP A 353 18.05 -1.21 5.13
N THR A 354 18.64 -2.38 4.84
CA THR A 354 19.91 -2.83 5.44
C THR A 354 21.13 -2.02 4.98
N SER A 355 21.04 -1.25 3.88
CA SER A 355 22.13 -0.37 3.45
C SER A 355 22.27 0.81 4.41
N ARG A 356 21.15 1.33 4.93
CA ARG A 356 21.07 2.45 5.88
C ARG A 356 20.79 2.04 7.33
N SER A 357 20.52 0.76 7.58
CA SER A 357 20.07 0.20 8.86
C SER A 357 18.81 0.89 9.41
N CYS A 358 17.79 1.04 8.56
CA CYS A 358 16.50 1.66 8.92
C CYS A 358 15.26 0.98 8.34
N LEU A 359 14.15 1.07 9.07
CA LEU A 359 12.80 0.76 8.58
C LEU A 359 12.31 1.90 7.69
N VAL A 360 11.73 1.55 6.55
CA VAL A 360 11.10 2.48 5.61
C VAL A 360 9.60 2.27 5.65
N LEU A 361 8.84 3.27 6.11
CA LEU A 361 7.39 3.29 6.08
C LEU A 361 6.90 3.97 4.80
N SER A 362 6.04 3.31 4.04
CA SER A 362 5.38 3.83 2.84
C SER A 362 3.96 4.30 3.18
N THR A 363 3.58 5.49 2.72
CA THR A 363 2.29 6.13 3.02
C THR A 363 1.72 6.89 1.82
N GLY A 364 0.40 7.03 1.74
CA GLY A 364 -0.25 7.74 0.63
C GLY A 364 0.02 7.03 -0.70
N VAL A 365 0.36 7.77 -1.75
CA VAL A 365 0.74 7.21 -3.07
C VAL A 365 2.22 6.85 -3.16
N SER A 366 3.11 7.71 -2.67
CA SER A 366 4.55 7.60 -2.90
C SER A 366 5.40 8.18 -1.77
N ASP A 367 4.81 8.66 -0.68
CA ASP A 367 5.57 9.20 0.44
C ASP A 367 6.27 8.05 1.19
N ARG A 368 7.57 8.18 1.40
CA ARG A 368 8.40 7.15 2.05
C ARG A 368 9.25 7.79 3.14
N TRP A 369 9.29 7.14 4.30
CA TRP A 369 9.85 7.71 5.51
C TRP A 369 10.79 6.75 6.21
N ARG A 370 11.98 7.21 6.60
CA ARG A 370 12.82 6.55 7.61
C ARG A 370 12.08 6.60 8.94
N TYR A 371 11.43 5.49 9.28
CA TYR A 371 10.54 5.36 10.42
C TYR A 371 11.34 5.15 11.71
N ALA A 372 12.24 4.18 11.69
CA ALA A 372 13.11 3.83 12.80
C ALA A 372 14.47 3.33 12.30
N PHE A 373 15.46 3.28 13.20
CA PHE A 373 16.84 2.93 12.89
C PHE A 373 17.34 1.88 13.88
N TRP A 374 18.26 1.02 13.45
CA TRP A 374 19.05 0.16 14.33
C TRP A 374 20.55 0.45 14.20
N ARG A 375 21.34 -0.08 15.15
CA ARG A 375 22.81 -0.04 15.04
C ARG A 375 23.26 -1.18 14.13
N ARG A 376 23.94 -0.83 13.04
CA ARG A 376 24.51 -1.79 12.08
C ARG A 376 25.34 -2.85 12.80
N SER A 377 24.97 -4.11 12.61
CA SER A 377 25.65 -5.28 13.18
C SER A 377 25.18 -6.54 12.46
N PRO A 378 26.05 -7.54 12.23
CA PRO A 378 25.65 -8.73 11.46
C PRO A 378 24.41 -9.44 12.02
N GLN A 379 24.22 -9.43 13.35
CA GLN A 379 23.06 -10.02 14.00
C GLN A 379 21.76 -9.28 13.68
N VAL A 380 21.70 -7.95 13.86
CA VAL A 380 20.45 -7.19 13.65
C VAL A 380 20.19 -6.96 12.16
N ASP A 381 21.23 -6.86 11.33
CA ASP A 381 21.09 -6.84 9.88
C ASP A 381 20.56 -8.20 9.36
N GLN A 382 20.92 -9.33 9.97
CA GLN A 382 20.34 -10.65 9.69
C GLN A 382 18.90 -10.79 10.22
N GLU A 383 18.60 -10.27 11.40
CA GLU A 383 17.25 -10.24 11.98
C GLU A 383 16.27 -9.48 11.09
N ALA A 384 16.68 -8.32 10.58
CA ALA A 384 15.88 -7.51 9.66
C ALA A 384 15.64 -8.23 8.31
N LEU A 385 16.63 -8.95 7.78
CA LEU A 385 16.46 -9.79 6.59
C LEU A 385 15.54 -10.99 6.84
N ALA A 386 15.60 -11.60 8.03
CA ALA A 386 14.71 -12.71 8.40
C ALA A 386 13.25 -12.24 8.57
N TRP A 387 13.03 -11.04 9.12
CA TRP A 387 11.71 -10.41 9.17
C TRP A 387 11.15 -10.15 7.77
N GLN A 388 11.99 -9.64 6.85
CA GLN A 388 11.59 -9.41 5.46
C GLN A 388 11.26 -10.72 4.72
N ALA A 389 12.08 -11.76 4.89
CA ALA A 389 11.82 -13.08 4.32
C ALA A 389 10.49 -13.67 4.85
N ALA A 390 10.25 -13.63 6.17
CA ALA A 390 9.01 -14.11 6.77
C ALA A 390 7.78 -13.34 6.28
N ARG A 391 7.91 -12.04 5.96
CA ARG A 391 6.82 -11.22 5.38
C ARG A 391 6.50 -11.67 3.96
N ASP A 392 7.54 -11.90 3.17
CA ASP A 392 7.40 -12.29 1.77
C ASP A 392 6.90 -13.75 1.65
N GLU A 393 7.18 -14.61 2.64
CA GLU A 393 6.57 -15.95 2.82
C GLU A 393 5.06 -15.90 3.08
N VAL A 394 4.54 -14.91 3.82
CA VAL A 394 3.08 -14.69 4.02
C VAL A 394 2.47 -13.72 3.01
N ALA A 395 2.89 -13.83 1.74
CA ALA A 395 2.39 -13.05 0.60
C ALA A 395 2.50 -11.51 0.78
N GLY A 396 3.49 -11.03 1.53
CA GLY A 396 3.70 -9.61 1.80
C GLY A 396 2.88 -9.05 2.97
N LEU A 397 2.09 -9.87 3.66
CA LEU A 397 1.24 -9.45 4.79
C LEU A 397 2.09 -9.13 6.04
N HIS A 398 1.80 -8.01 6.69
CA HIS A 398 2.46 -7.59 7.93
C HIS A 398 1.63 -6.57 8.70
N PHE A 399 2.06 -6.20 9.92
CA PHE A 399 1.36 -5.20 10.73
C PHE A 399 2.28 -4.18 11.42
N ILE A 400 1.69 -3.08 11.87
CA ILE A 400 2.26 -2.18 12.88
C ILE A 400 1.35 -2.18 14.11
N ALA A 401 1.92 -2.37 15.29
CA ALA A 401 1.25 -2.28 16.58
C ALA A 401 1.84 -1.12 17.40
N VAL A 402 1.02 -0.13 17.78
CA VAL A 402 1.39 1.02 18.63
C VAL A 402 0.82 0.80 20.03
N GLN A 403 1.69 0.81 21.05
CA GLN A 403 1.36 0.42 22.43
C GLN A 403 2.17 1.23 23.47
N ASN A 404 1.82 1.14 24.75
CA ASN A 404 2.46 1.93 25.82
C ASN A 404 3.89 1.45 26.13
N SER A 405 4.12 0.14 26.11
CA SER A 405 5.42 -0.52 26.30
C SER A 405 5.53 -1.73 25.37
N LEU A 406 6.73 -2.27 25.16
CA LEU A 406 6.90 -3.52 24.38
C LEU A 406 6.37 -4.77 25.12
N ASP A 407 6.09 -4.63 26.43
CA ASP A 407 5.49 -5.65 27.30
C ASP A 407 3.97 -5.48 27.49
N SER A 408 3.31 -4.63 26.69
CA SER A 408 1.86 -4.38 26.81
C SER A 408 1.04 -5.50 26.16
N GLU A 409 -0.11 -5.84 26.77
CA GLU A 409 -1.08 -6.81 26.23
C GLU A 409 -2.14 -6.16 25.32
N LEU A 410 -2.13 -4.82 25.17
CA LEU A 410 -3.16 -4.06 24.46
C LEU A 410 -2.55 -3.01 23.53
N CYS A 411 -2.96 -3.03 22.26
CA CYS A 411 -2.62 -2.00 21.29
C CYS A 411 -3.46 -0.73 21.47
N SER A 412 -2.82 0.45 21.44
CA SER A 412 -3.49 1.73 21.18
C SER A 412 -3.78 1.95 19.69
N GLY A 413 -3.05 1.26 18.81
CA GLY A 413 -3.37 1.23 17.39
C GLY A 413 -2.77 0.03 16.68
N PHE A 414 -3.46 -0.52 15.69
CA PHE A 414 -3.06 -1.68 14.90
C PHE A 414 -3.41 -1.46 13.42
N TRP A 415 -2.43 -1.53 12.53
CA TRP A 415 -2.66 -1.41 11.07
C TRP A 415 -2.17 -2.67 10.38
N LEU A 416 -3.07 -3.34 9.65
CA LEU A 416 -2.71 -4.41 8.75
C LEU A 416 -2.28 -3.81 7.40
N LEU A 417 -1.11 -4.24 6.96
CA LEU A 417 -0.38 -3.72 5.82
C LEU A 417 -0.06 -4.87 4.86
N MET A 418 0.09 -4.55 3.57
CA MET A 418 0.46 -5.53 2.56
C MET A 418 1.44 -4.91 1.57
N ASN A 419 2.57 -5.56 1.34
CA ASN A 419 3.51 -5.16 0.30
C ASN A 419 3.15 -5.86 -1.01
N VAL A 420 2.28 -5.24 -1.82
CA VAL A 420 1.92 -5.76 -3.15
C VAL A 420 2.98 -5.43 -4.20
N PRO A 421 3.17 -6.28 -5.23
CA PRO A 421 3.97 -5.91 -6.39
C PRO A 421 3.40 -4.69 -7.11
N LYS A 422 4.24 -3.99 -7.86
CA LYS A 422 3.79 -2.86 -8.69
C LYS A 422 3.15 -3.41 -9.97
N SER A 423 1.88 -3.08 -10.18
CA SER A 423 1.12 -3.43 -11.39
C SER A 423 1.88 -3.09 -12.68
N PRO A 424 1.83 -3.93 -13.72
CA PRO A 424 2.57 -3.69 -14.97
C PRO A 424 1.96 -2.63 -15.90
N VAL A 425 0.86 -1.95 -15.52
CA VAL A 425 -0.04 -1.18 -16.41
C VAL A 425 -0.08 0.33 -16.12
#